data_AF-A0A1Y2IPX5-F1
#
_entry.id   AF-A0A1Y2IPX5-F1
#
_cell.length_a   1.000
_cell.length_b   1.000
_cell.length_c   1.000
_cell.angle_alpha   90.00
_cell.angle_beta   90.00
_cell.angle_gamma   90.00
#
_symmetry.space_group_name_H-M   'P 1'
#
loop_
_entity.id
_entity.type
_entity.pdbx_description
1 polymer ?
#
loop_
_entity_poly.entity_id
_entity_poly.type
_entity_poly.pdbx_seq_one_letter_code
_entity_poly.pdbx_strand_id
1 'polypeptide(L)'
;MHAACEGKPTVREHLARMMVQDHVKWGEFWTATEGDELVGFMTWFPPKTELAIPRDERAKLAAPFFSALSEEGKKYMADVIGEGFPRFVSQCIGTPNGKHDGWWLRIAMTRPDKQGQGICRKLLEAVRPKVAERGEFIALSTTDHRNVAIYKALGFELRGFRMFPSAYGEWPLYVFYHKP
;
A
#
# COMPACT_ATOMS: atom_id res chain seq x y z
N MET A 1 -8.20 -5.83 2.80
CA MET A 1 -8.42 -4.94 3.98
C MET A 1 -9.39 -5.53 5.00
N HIS A 2 -10.49 -6.20 4.59
CA HIS A 2 -11.48 -6.79 5.52
C HIS A 2 -10.84 -7.72 6.57
N ALA A 3 -10.01 -8.68 6.15
CA ALA A 3 -9.34 -9.64 7.03
C ALA A 3 -8.44 -8.97 8.09
N ALA A 4 -7.64 -7.98 7.70
CA ALA A 4 -6.75 -7.24 8.61
C ALA A 4 -7.49 -6.39 9.66
N CYS A 5 -8.81 -6.20 9.48
CA CYS A 5 -9.65 -5.42 10.37
C CYS A 5 -10.70 -6.27 11.08
N GLU A 6 -10.57 -7.61 11.06
CA GLU A 6 -11.53 -8.52 11.69
C GLU A 6 -12.98 -8.35 11.18
N GLY A 7 -13.13 -7.85 9.96
CA GLY A 7 -14.41 -7.45 9.40
C GLY A 7 -15.08 -6.24 10.06
N LYS A 8 -14.46 -5.63 11.10
CA LYS A 8 -15.01 -4.53 11.89
C LYS A 8 -14.78 -3.17 11.21
N PRO A 9 -15.82 -2.34 10.99
CA PRO A 9 -15.68 -1.00 10.41
C PRO A 9 -14.80 -0.07 11.22
N THR A 10 -14.94 -0.05 12.55
CA THR A 10 -14.15 0.81 13.46
C THR A 10 -12.65 0.52 13.40
N VAL A 11 -12.28 -0.77 13.34
CA VAL A 11 -10.88 -1.20 13.17
C VAL A 11 -10.32 -0.75 11.82
N ARG A 12 -11.15 -0.75 10.77
CA ARG A 12 -10.78 -0.26 9.44
C ARG A 12 -10.48 1.23 9.43
N GLU A 13 -11.24 2.03 10.17
CA GLU A 13 -10.97 3.46 10.32
C GLU A 13 -9.63 3.72 11.01
N HIS A 14 -9.32 2.97 12.07
CA HIS A 14 -8.00 3.04 12.73
C HIS A 14 -6.87 2.65 11.77
N LEU A 15 -7.02 1.57 11.00
CA LEU A 15 -6.04 1.15 10.01
C LEU A 15 -5.82 2.22 8.93
N ALA A 16 -6.91 2.77 8.37
CA ALA A 16 -6.84 3.79 7.33
C ALA A 16 -6.15 5.06 7.85
N ARG A 17 -6.51 5.52 9.05
CA ARG A 17 -5.89 6.68 9.69
C ARG A 17 -4.40 6.46 9.93
N MET A 18 -4.03 5.31 10.50
CA MET A 18 -2.63 4.93 10.71
C MET A 18 -1.87 4.94 9.39
N MET A 19 -2.38 4.29 8.34
CA MET A 19 -1.70 4.24 7.03
C MET A 19 -1.52 5.63 6.41
N VAL A 20 -2.54 6.50 6.46
CA VAL A 20 -2.43 7.86 5.92
C VAL A 20 -1.42 8.68 6.72
N GLN A 21 -1.50 8.65 8.05
CA GLN A 21 -0.58 9.41 8.92
C GLN A 21 0.88 8.94 8.79
N ASP A 22 1.12 7.63 8.59
CA ASP A 22 2.47 7.07 8.34
C ASP A 22 3.14 7.79 7.16
N HIS A 23 2.37 8.05 6.10
CA HIS A 23 2.89 8.64 4.86
C HIS A 23 2.95 10.16 4.90
N VAL A 24 2.02 10.81 5.61
CA VAL A 24 2.13 12.26 5.85
C VAL A 24 3.38 12.57 6.68
N LYS A 25 3.74 11.70 7.63
CA LYS A 25 4.87 11.94 8.53
C LYS A 25 6.22 11.49 7.95
N TRP A 26 6.27 10.34 7.29
CA TRP A 26 7.54 9.74 6.86
C TRP A 26 7.61 9.42 5.37
N GLY A 27 6.49 9.36 4.65
CA GLY A 27 6.45 9.03 3.23
C GLY A 27 6.39 10.28 2.33
N GLU A 28 6.01 10.06 1.07
CA GLU A 28 5.51 11.12 0.20
C GLU A 28 3.99 11.04 0.05
N PHE A 29 3.33 12.19 0.07
CA PHE A 29 1.88 12.32 -0.07
C PHE A 29 1.57 13.27 -1.23
N TRP A 30 0.96 12.75 -2.29
CA TRP A 30 0.65 13.49 -3.50
C TRP A 30 -0.84 13.62 -3.68
N THR A 31 -1.32 14.84 -3.92
CA THR A 31 -2.74 15.14 -4.07
C THR A 31 -3.07 15.57 -5.49
N ALA A 32 -4.28 15.26 -5.91
CA ALA A 32 -4.93 15.85 -7.07
C ALA A 32 -6.11 16.68 -6.55
N THR A 33 -6.16 17.95 -6.93
CA THR A 33 -7.21 18.87 -6.53
C THR A 33 -7.92 19.48 -7.73
N GLU A 34 -9.19 19.82 -7.54
CA GLU A 34 -9.98 20.67 -8.44
C GLU A 34 -10.43 21.89 -7.63
N GLY A 35 -9.73 23.02 -7.81
CA GLY A 35 -9.83 24.13 -6.87
C GLY A 35 -9.37 23.69 -5.48
N ASP A 36 -10.22 23.91 -4.47
CA ASP A 36 -9.97 23.53 -3.08
C ASP A 36 -10.42 22.08 -2.76
N GLU A 37 -11.03 21.37 -3.71
CA GLU A 37 -11.50 20.01 -3.47
C GLU A 37 -10.42 18.95 -3.73
N LEU A 38 -10.24 18.03 -2.78
CA LEU A 38 -9.44 16.82 -2.98
C LEU A 38 -10.22 15.79 -3.83
N VAL A 39 -9.70 15.47 -5.01
CA VAL A 39 -10.31 14.51 -5.96
C VAL A 39 -9.54 13.19 -6.09
N GLY A 40 -8.30 13.15 -5.60
CA GLY A 40 -7.51 11.93 -5.53
C GLY A 40 -6.22 12.13 -4.77
N PHE A 41 -5.59 11.03 -4.34
CA PHE A 41 -4.28 11.07 -3.74
C PHE A 41 -3.51 9.76 -3.94
N MET A 42 -2.19 9.84 -3.85
CA MET A 42 -1.30 8.70 -3.76
C MET A 42 -0.32 8.87 -2.60
N THR A 43 -0.05 7.77 -1.91
CA THR A 43 0.95 7.75 -0.83
C THR A 43 2.05 6.75 -1.12
N TRP A 44 3.28 7.18 -0.89
CA TRP A 44 4.48 6.44 -1.26
C TRP A 44 5.42 6.29 -0.07
N PHE A 45 6.05 5.12 0.05
CA PHE A 45 7.32 5.03 0.73
C PHE A 45 8.44 5.00 -0.32
N PRO A 46 9.32 6.00 -0.36
CA PRO A 46 10.57 5.88 -1.08
C PRO A 46 11.43 4.72 -0.56
N PRO A 47 12.46 4.30 -1.32
CA PRO A 47 13.35 3.23 -0.91
C PRO A 47 13.93 3.48 0.48
N LYS A 48 13.97 2.43 1.31
CA LYS A 48 14.52 2.42 2.67
C LYS A 48 13.83 3.31 3.70
N THR A 49 12.90 4.18 3.31
CA THR A 49 12.21 5.11 4.22
C THR A 49 11.49 4.40 5.36
N GLU A 50 10.70 3.36 5.06
CA GLU A 50 9.94 2.64 6.08
C GLU A 50 10.84 1.97 7.15
N LEU A 51 12.07 1.59 6.78
CA LEU A 51 13.03 0.96 7.68
C LEU A 51 13.70 1.97 8.63
N ALA A 52 13.73 3.25 8.24
CA ALA A 52 14.33 4.33 9.04
C ALA A 52 13.36 4.93 10.07
N ILE A 53 12.09 4.52 10.05
CA ILE A 53 11.07 5.05 10.98
C ILE A 53 11.40 4.58 12.42
N PRO A 54 11.48 5.50 13.40
CA PRO A 54 11.67 5.15 14.80
C PRO A 54 10.56 4.21 15.30
N ARG A 55 10.96 3.09 15.91
CA ARG A 55 10.03 2.03 16.34
C ARG A 55 8.99 2.53 17.34
N ASP A 56 9.39 3.38 18.28
CA ASP A 56 8.50 3.91 19.32
C ASP A 56 7.45 4.86 18.73
N GLU A 57 7.84 5.72 17.79
CA GLU A 57 6.91 6.63 17.12
C GLU A 57 5.92 5.87 16.24
N ARG A 58 6.40 4.85 15.52
CA ARG A 58 5.53 4.00 14.71
C ARG A 58 4.55 3.19 15.58
N ALA A 59 5.02 2.69 16.71
CA ALA A 59 4.16 1.99 17.67
C ALA A 59 3.08 2.92 18.26
N LYS A 60 3.43 4.16 18.63
CA LYS A 60 2.45 5.17 19.09
C LYS A 60 1.38 5.43 18.03
N LEU A 61 1.78 5.56 16.76
CA LEU A 61 0.84 5.78 15.66
C LEU A 61 -0.08 4.56 15.44
N ALA A 62 0.47 3.35 15.55
CA ALA A 62 -0.26 2.11 15.34
C ALA A 62 -1.10 1.68 16.55
N ALA A 63 -0.89 2.27 17.73
CA ALA A 63 -1.52 1.86 18.98
C ALA A 63 -3.06 1.81 18.90
N PRO A 64 -3.78 2.83 18.37
CA PRO A 64 -5.24 2.75 18.27
C PRO A 64 -5.73 1.56 17.43
N PHE A 65 -5.01 1.21 16.37
CA PHE A 65 -5.33 0.06 15.54
C PHE A 65 -5.09 -1.26 16.29
N PHE A 66 -3.91 -1.44 16.90
CA PHE A 66 -3.58 -2.67 17.61
C PHE A 66 -4.39 -2.87 18.90
N SER A 67 -4.78 -1.79 19.59
CA SER A 67 -5.67 -1.86 20.75
C SER A 67 -7.10 -2.28 20.40
N ALA A 68 -7.52 -2.06 19.15
CA ALA A 68 -8.86 -2.43 18.68
C ALA A 68 -8.95 -3.87 18.15
N LEU A 69 -7.82 -4.55 17.96
CA LEU A 69 -7.76 -5.95 17.52
C LEU A 69 -7.93 -6.92 18.69
N SER A 70 -8.53 -8.08 18.42
CA SER A 70 -8.45 -9.23 19.33
C SER A 70 -7.02 -9.81 19.36
N GLU A 71 -6.74 -10.72 20.30
CA GLU A 71 -5.46 -11.44 20.32
C GLU A 71 -5.23 -12.27 19.05
N GLU A 72 -6.29 -12.85 18.49
CA GLU A 72 -6.20 -13.55 17.20
C GLU A 72 -5.87 -12.57 16.06
N GLY A 73 -6.49 -11.39 16.05
CA GLY A 73 -6.19 -10.33 15.09
C GLY A 73 -4.75 -9.82 15.20
N LYS A 74 -4.23 -9.64 16.42
CA LYS A 74 -2.82 -9.26 16.65
C LYS A 74 -1.87 -10.33 16.15
N LYS A 75 -2.15 -11.61 16.45
CA LYS A 75 -1.37 -12.74 15.94
C LYS A 75 -1.40 -12.80 14.41
N TYR A 76 -2.57 -12.61 13.80
CA TYR A 76 -2.72 -12.54 12.35
C TYR A 76 -1.88 -11.42 11.74
N MET A 77 -1.90 -10.23 12.36
CA MET A 77 -1.10 -9.10 11.91
C MET A 77 0.41 -9.37 12.03
N ALA A 78 0.86 -10.06 13.07
CA ALA A 78 2.27 -10.42 13.23
C ALA A 78 2.70 -11.47 12.19
N ASP A 79 2.03 -12.61 12.15
CA ASP A 79 2.48 -13.76 11.36
C ASP A 79 2.21 -13.56 9.87
N VAL A 80 0.96 -13.24 9.52
CA VAL A 80 0.52 -13.23 8.13
C VAL A 80 0.87 -11.92 7.46
N ILE A 81 0.54 -10.79 8.10
CA ILE A 81 0.81 -9.47 7.51
C ILE A 81 2.24 -8.99 7.78
N GLY A 82 2.82 -9.32 8.94
CA GLY A 82 4.15 -8.91 9.35
C GLY A 82 5.28 -9.76 8.75
N GLU A 83 5.05 -11.06 8.50
CA GLU A 83 6.07 -11.94 7.91
C GLU A 83 5.66 -12.53 6.55
N GLY A 84 4.48 -13.13 6.46
CA GLY A 84 4.03 -13.84 5.26
C GLY A 84 3.90 -12.92 4.04
N PHE A 85 3.26 -11.77 4.22
CA PHE A 85 3.09 -10.74 3.20
C PHE A 85 4.43 -10.21 2.67
N PRO A 86 5.36 -9.64 3.48
CA PRO A 86 6.60 -9.10 2.95
C PRO A 86 7.48 -10.18 2.33
N ARG A 87 7.50 -11.40 2.89
CA ARG A 87 8.23 -12.53 2.30
C ARG A 87 7.75 -12.84 0.88
N PHE A 88 6.43 -12.91 0.68
CA PHE A 88 5.86 -13.14 -0.64
C PHE A 88 6.15 -11.97 -1.60
N VAL A 89 6.04 -10.73 -1.13
CA VAL A 89 6.40 -9.56 -1.95
C VAL A 89 7.87 -9.62 -2.38
N SER A 90 8.81 -9.91 -1.48
CA SER A 90 10.23 -10.07 -1.83
C SER A 90 10.45 -11.14 -2.90
N GLN A 91 9.76 -12.28 -2.80
CA GLN A 91 9.82 -13.34 -3.80
C GLN A 91 9.33 -12.88 -5.18
N CYS A 92 8.22 -12.13 -5.24
CA CYS A 92 7.67 -11.63 -6.51
C CYS A 92 8.53 -10.53 -7.14
N ILE A 93 9.07 -9.63 -6.32
CA ILE A 93 9.88 -8.50 -6.80
C ILE A 93 11.30 -8.95 -7.16
N GLY A 94 11.80 -10.03 -6.55
CA GLY A 94 13.13 -10.57 -6.82
C GLY A 94 14.26 -9.83 -6.08
N THR A 95 13.93 -9.11 -5.00
CA THR A 95 14.93 -8.44 -4.14
C THR A 95 14.79 -8.88 -2.68
N PRO A 96 15.87 -8.87 -1.88
CA PRO A 96 15.83 -9.33 -0.50
C PRO A 96 14.82 -8.57 0.36
N ASN A 97 14.72 -7.24 0.20
CA ASN A 97 13.82 -6.42 1.01
C ASN A 97 12.53 -6.03 0.28
N GLY A 98 12.24 -6.63 -0.88
CA GLY A 98 10.98 -6.47 -1.62
C GLY A 98 10.47 -5.03 -1.66
N LYS A 99 9.40 -4.75 -0.89
CA LYS A 99 8.77 -3.43 -0.81
C LYS A 99 9.66 -2.29 -0.31
N HIS A 100 10.83 -2.55 0.26
CA HIS A 100 11.73 -1.53 0.81
C HIS A 100 12.90 -1.17 -0.11
N ASP A 101 13.13 -1.93 -1.18
CA ASP A 101 14.23 -1.67 -2.13
C ASP A 101 13.81 -0.71 -3.27
N GLY A 102 12.51 -0.44 -3.41
CA GLY A 102 11.96 0.46 -4.43
C GLY A 102 10.87 1.36 -3.86
N TRP A 103 10.26 2.15 -4.74
CA TRP A 103 9.14 3.03 -4.40
C TRP A 103 7.87 2.21 -4.21
N TRP A 104 7.37 2.15 -2.98
CA TRP A 104 6.18 1.39 -2.63
C TRP A 104 4.93 2.27 -2.64
N LEU A 105 4.03 2.04 -3.59
CA LEU A 105 2.70 2.66 -3.59
C LEU A 105 1.83 1.98 -2.54
N ARG A 106 1.48 2.72 -1.48
CA ARG A 106 0.66 2.18 -0.40
C ARG A 106 -0.83 2.41 -0.65
N ILE A 107 -1.20 3.62 -1.05
CA ILE A 107 -2.59 4.00 -1.31
C ILE A 107 -2.65 4.73 -2.64
N ALA A 108 -3.57 4.30 -3.50
CA ALA A 108 -3.98 5.03 -4.69
C ALA A 108 -5.50 5.22 -4.62
N MET A 109 -5.93 6.47 -4.49
CA MET A 109 -7.34 6.81 -4.32
C MET A 109 -7.73 7.85 -5.37
N THR A 110 -8.88 7.62 -5.99
CA THR A 110 -9.56 8.61 -6.84
C THR A 110 -11.02 8.59 -6.43
N ARG A 111 -11.58 9.77 -6.18
CA ARG A 111 -12.97 9.94 -5.76
C ARG A 111 -13.90 9.27 -6.78
N PRO A 112 -14.91 8.49 -6.37
CA PRO A 112 -15.72 7.70 -7.30
C PRO A 112 -16.34 8.48 -8.47
N ASP A 113 -16.84 9.70 -8.21
CA ASP A 113 -17.40 10.63 -9.20
C ASP A 113 -16.36 11.25 -10.14
N LYS A 114 -15.06 11.07 -9.86
CA LYS A 114 -13.92 11.59 -10.63
C LYS A 114 -13.09 10.49 -11.30
N GLN A 115 -13.51 9.23 -11.19
CA GLN A 115 -12.84 8.10 -11.84
C GLN A 115 -13.02 8.16 -13.37
N GLY A 116 -12.13 7.47 -14.09
CA GLY A 116 -12.13 7.46 -15.57
C GLY A 116 -11.52 8.71 -16.23
N GLN A 117 -11.12 9.72 -15.45
CA GLN A 117 -10.59 10.99 -15.96
C GLN A 117 -9.05 11.06 -16.00
N GLY A 118 -8.37 9.92 -15.82
CA GLY A 118 -6.91 9.85 -15.85
C GLY A 118 -6.18 10.40 -14.61
N ILE A 119 -6.89 10.73 -13.52
CA ILE A 119 -6.30 11.27 -12.27
C ILE A 119 -5.23 10.33 -11.69
N CYS A 120 -5.55 9.04 -11.54
CA CYS A 120 -4.59 8.04 -11.05
C CYS A 120 -3.32 7.98 -11.92
N ARG A 121 -3.45 8.06 -13.25
CA ARG A 121 -2.30 8.12 -14.17
C ARG A 121 -1.46 9.37 -13.90
N LYS A 122 -2.09 10.55 -13.85
CA LYS A 122 -1.37 11.82 -13.61
C LYS A 122 -0.61 11.83 -12.28
N LEU A 123 -1.20 11.31 -11.21
CA LEU A 123 -0.54 11.17 -9.90
C LEU A 123 0.68 10.23 -9.97
N LEU A 124 0.58 9.14 -10.72
CA LEU A 124 1.69 8.21 -10.93
C LEU A 124 2.82 8.83 -11.77
N GLU A 125 2.48 9.57 -12.82
CA GLU A 125 3.45 10.26 -13.68
C GLU A 125 4.28 11.31 -12.93
N ALA A 126 3.80 11.84 -11.80
CA ALA A 126 4.59 12.74 -10.96
C ALA A 126 5.80 12.04 -10.29
N VAL A 127 5.72 10.72 -10.08
CA VAL A 127 6.78 9.95 -9.41
C VAL A 127 7.72 9.27 -10.41
N ARG A 128 7.23 8.88 -11.59
CA ARG A 128 8.03 8.12 -12.57
C ARG A 128 9.37 8.76 -12.96
N PRO A 129 9.46 10.08 -13.25
CA PRO A 129 10.74 10.69 -13.60
C PRO A 129 11.77 10.58 -12.47
N LYS A 130 11.34 10.78 -11.21
CA LYS A 130 12.23 10.65 -10.04
C LYS A 130 12.81 9.24 -9.92
N VAL A 131 11.98 8.23 -10.19
CA VAL A 131 12.37 6.82 -10.13
C VAL A 131 13.30 6.46 -11.29
N ALA A 132 12.97 6.94 -12.50
CA ALA A 132 13.76 6.71 -13.70
C ALA A 132 15.17 7.31 -13.59
N GLU A 133 15.28 8.55 -13.12
CA GLU A 133 16.56 9.27 -12.96
C GLU A 133 17.55 8.51 -12.06
N ARG A 134 17.02 7.75 -11.09
CA ARG A 134 17.81 6.97 -10.12
C ARG A 134 17.99 5.51 -10.51
N GLY A 135 17.42 5.07 -11.63
CA GLY A 135 17.41 3.66 -12.04
C GLY A 135 16.68 2.75 -11.06
N GLU A 136 15.78 3.31 -10.24
CA GLU A 136 14.99 2.61 -9.24
C GLU A 136 13.76 1.95 -9.88
N PHE A 137 12.93 1.30 -9.06
CA PHE A 137 11.67 0.70 -9.52
C PHE A 137 10.50 1.11 -8.63
N ILE A 138 9.30 0.93 -9.18
CA ILE A 138 8.03 1.12 -8.51
C ILE A 138 7.39 -0.24 -8.25
N ALA A 139 6.85 -0.44 -7.05
CA ALA A 139 6.10 -1.64 -6.71
C ALA A 139 4.84 -1.32 -5.92
N LEU A 140 3.85 -2.21 -6.03
CA LEU A 140 2.61 -2.11 -5.27
C LEU A 140 2.00 -3.49 -5.09
N SER A 141 0.98 -3.54 -4.24
CA SER A 141 0.10 -4.69 -4.21
C SER A 141 -1.36 -4.29 -4.07
N THR A 142 -2.27 -5.17 -4.48
CA THR A 142 -3.70 -4.95 -4.32
C THR A 142 -4.42 -6.23 -3.94
N THR A 143 -5.56 -6.05 -3.28
CA THR A 143 -6.45 -7.15 -2.86
C THR A 143 -7.77 -7.17 -3.63
N ASP A 144 -7.89 -6.30 -4.64
CA ASP A 144 -9.07 -6.20 -5.49
C ASP A 144 -8.69 -6.59 -6.93
N HIS A 145 -9.29 -7.66 -7.43
CA HIS A 145 -9.05 -8.16 -8.78
C HIS A 145 -9.35 -7.11 -9.87
N ARG A 146 -10.29 -6.19 -9.62
CA ARG A 146 -10.66 -5.13 -10.57
C ARG A 146 -9.47 -4.19 -10.84
N ASN A 147 -8.61 -4.00 -9.85
CA ASN A 147 -7.43 -3.15 -9.98
C ASN A 147 -6.33 -3.80 -10.84
N VAL A 148 -6.38 -5.10 -11.11
CA VAL A 148 -5.36 -5.79 -11.91
C VAL A 148 -5.30 -5.22 -13.33
N ALA A 149 -6.46 -5.06 -13.97
CA ALA A 149 -6.53 -4.49 -15.32
C ALA A 149 -6.07 -3.02 -15.32
N ILE A 150 -6.41 -2.26 -14.28
CA ILE A 150 -6.02 -0.86 -14.12
C ILE A 150 -4.50 -0.74 -14.02
N TYR A 151 -3.84 -1.51 -13.15
CA TYR A 151 -2.39 -1.45 -12.99
C TYR A 151 -1.63 -1.93 -14.22
N LYS A 152 -2.13 -2.96 -14.92
CA LYS A 152 -1.59 -3.35 -16.23
C LYS A 152 -1.68 -2.22 -17.27
N ALA A 153 -2.83 -1.53 -17.35
CA ALA A 153 -3.02 -0.39 -18.25
C ALA A 153 -2.17 0.84 -17.87
N LEU A 154 -1.74 0.92 -16.61
CA LEU A 154 -0.75 1.88 -16.13
C LEU A 154 0.70 1.42 -16.38
N GLY A 155 0.92 0.28 -17.04
CA GLY A 155 2.27 -0.21 -17.39
C GLY A 155 2.96 -1.02 -16.31
N PHE A 156 2.26 -1.43 -15.25
CA PHE A 156 2.81 -2.37 -14.28
C PHE A 156 2.73 -3.81 -14.80
N GLU A 157 3.76 -4.58 -14.51
CA GLU A 157 3.80 -6.02 -14.69
C GLU A 157 3.25 -6.72 -13.44
N LEU A 158 2.35 -7.69 -13.62
CA LEU A 158 1.90 -8.56 -12.54
C LEU A 158 2.99 -9.62 -12.29
N ARG A 159 3.66 -9.53 -11.15
CA ARG A 159 4.77 -10.42 -10.77
C ARG A 159 4.34 -11.62 -9.92
N GLY A 160 3.19 -11.53 -9.27
CA GLY A 160 2.71 -12.65 -8.47
C GLY A 160 1.29 -12.50 -7.99
N PHE A 161 0.71 -13.65 -7.66
CA PHE A 161 -0.63 -13.79 -7.10
C PHE A 161 -0.61 -14.86 -6.01
N ARG A 162 -1.31 -14.62 -4.90
CA ARG A 162 -1.50 -15.61 -3.84
C ARG A 162 -2.82 -15.37 -3.11
N MET A 163 -3.51 -16.44 -2.77
CA MET A 163 -4.59 -16.42 -1.78
C MET A 163 -3.99 -16.51 -0.38
N PHE A 164 -4.31 -15.54 0.47
CA PHE A 164 -3.91 -15.53 1.87
C PHE A 164 -5.09 -15.99 2.74
N PRO A 165 -4.86 -16.95 3.65
CA PRO A 165 -5.90 -17.37 4.58
C PRO A 165 -6.13 -16.29 5.65
N SER A 166 -7.33 -16.27 6.22
CA SER A 166 -7.65 -15.56 7.45
C SER A 166 -8.88 -16.18 8.12
N ALA A 167 -9.10 -15.90 9.40
CA ALA A 167 -10.31 -16.31 10.11
C ALA A 167 -11.61 -15.72 9.51
N TYR A 168 -11.48 -14.68 8.67
CA TYR A 168 -12.58 -13.96 8.03
C TYR A 168 -12.71 -14.30 6.53
N GLY A 169 -12.13 -15.44 6.12
CA GLY A 169 -12.09 -15.89 4.73
C GLY A 169 -10.75 -15.63 4.04
N GLU A 170 -10.57 -16.26 2.88
CA GLU A 170 -9.39 -16.04 2.06
C GLU A 170 -9.48 -14.70 1.33
N TRP A 171 -8.34 -14.09 1.06
CA TRP A 171 -8.27 -12.88 0.25
C TRP A 171 -7.12 -12.94 -0.75
N PRO A 172 -7.31 -12.40 -1.96
CA PRO A 172 -6.27 -12.42 -2.99
C PRO A 172 -5.25 -11.31 -2.72
N LEU A 173 -3.99 -11.59 -3.04
CA LEU A 173 -2.94 -10.59 -3.13
C LEU A 173 -2.29 -10.66 -4.50
N TYR A 174 -2.29 -9.53 -5.20
CA TYR A 174 -1.59 -9.34 -6.47
C TYR A 174 -0.42 -8.40 -6.25
N VAL A 175 0.78 -8.78 -6.69
CA VAL A 175 2.00 -7.97 -6.56
C VAL A 175 2.42 -7.48 -7.93
N PHE A 176 2.67 -6.18 -8.03
CA PHE A 176 3.00 -5.50 -9.26
C PHE A 176 4.35 -4.83 -9.17
N TYR A 177 5.03 -4.80 -10.31
CA TYR A 177 6.34 -4.20 -10.49
C TYR A 177 6.33 -3.32 -11.73
N HIS A 178 7.06 -2.22 -11.68
CA HIS A 178 7.29 -1.38 -12.83
C HIS A 178 8.68 -0.77 -12.73
N LYS A 179 9.49 -0.93 -13.79
CA LYS A 179 10.75 -0.24 -13.96
C LYS A 179 10.57 0.81 -15.07
N PRO A 180 10.57 2.11 -14.73
CA PRO A 180 10.43 3.19 -15.71
C PRO A 180 11.51 3.19 -16.78
#